data_AF-A0A952SJT0-F1
#
_entry.id   AF-A0A952SJT0-F1
#
_cell.length_a   1.000
_cell.length_b   1.000
_cell.length_c   1.000
_cell.angle_alpha   90.00
_cell.angle_beta   90.00
_cell.angle_gamma   90.00
#
_symmetry.space_group_name_H-M   'P 1'
#
loop_
_entity.id
_entity.type
_entity.pdbx_description
1 polymer ?
#
loop_
_entity_poly.entity_id
_entity_poly.type
_entity_poly.pdbx_seq_one_letter_code
_entity_poly.pdbx_strand_id
1 'polypeptide(L)' 'MFEWDPTKAAANVRKHGVTFDEASTVFGDPLNLLMADPDYSHDE' A
#
# COMPACT_ATOMS: atom_id res chain seq x y z
N MET A 1 16.51 4.60 4.19
CA MET A 1 15.99 4.67 2.80
C MET A 1 15.50 3.27 2.47
N PHE A 2 14.21 3.09 2.22
CA PHE A 2 13.68 1.80 1.80
C PHE A 2 14.03 1.61 0.33
N GLU A 3 14.78 0.57 -0.01
CA GLU A 3 15.11 0.22 -1.39
C GLU A 3 14.33 -1.04 -1.77
N TRP A 4 13.53 -0.93 -2.83
CA TRP A 4 12.75 -2.05 -3.35
C TRP A 4 13.55 -2.78 -4.43
N ASP A 5 13.45 -4.10 -4.44
CA ASP A 5 13.99 -4.89 -5.54
C ASP A 5 13.39 -4.42 -6.88
N PRO A 6 14.21 -4.10 -7.89
CA PRO A 6 13.73 -3.50 -9.15
C PRO A 6 12.83 -4.44 -9.95
N THR A 7 13.05 -5.76 -9.85
CA THR A 7 12.21 -6.77 -10.52
C THR A 7 10.82 -6.79 -9.89
N LYS A 8 10.77 -6.77 -8.55
CA LYS A 8 9.52 -6.70 -7.79
C LYS A 8 8.79 -5.38 -8.04
N ALA A 9 9.51 -4.27 -8.09
CA ALA A 9 8.92 -2.95 -8.36
C ALA A 9 8.27 -2.90 -9.75
N ALA A 10 8.96 -3.38 -10.79
CA ALA A 10 8.39 -3.48 -12.13
C ALA A 10 7.17 -4.41 -12.18
N ALA A 11 7.22 -5.53 -11.47
CA ALA A 11 6.07 -6.44 -11.36
C ALA A 11 4.89 -5.80 -10.62
N ASN A 12 5.13 -5.00 -9.57
CA ASN A 12 4.10 -4.29 -8.83
C ASN A 12 3.36 -3.30 -9.72
N VAL A 13 4.09 -2.46 -10.46
CA VAL A 13 3.50 -1.50 -11.40
C VAL A 13 2.67 -2.23 -12.45
N ARG A 14 3.16 -3.34 -13.00
CA ARG A 14 2.41 -4.12 -14.00
C ARG A 14 1.14 -4.76 -13.43
N LYS A 15 1.15 -5.18 -12.17
CA LYS A 15 0.01 -5.87 -11.53
C LYS A 15 -1.02 -4.90 -10.95
N HIS A 16 -0.57 -3.80 -10.35
CA HIS A 16 -1.38 -2.91 -9.52
C HIS A 16 -1.48 -1.48 -10.08
N GLY A 17 -0.70 -1.14 -11.11
CA GLY A 17 -0.73 0.18 -11.75
C GLY A 17 -0.02 1.29 -10.98
N VAL A 18 0.46 1.02 -9.76
CA VAL A 18 1.09 2.00 -8.87
C VAL A 18 2.50 1.57 -8.45
N THR A 19 3.37 2.54 -8.15
CA THR A 19 4.71 2.25 -7.63
C THR A 19 4.67 1.98 -6.13
N PHE A 20 5.70 1.31 -5.58
CA PHE A 20 5.79 1.16 -4.13
C PHE A 20 5.97 2.49 -3.40
N ASP A 21 6.64 3.47 -4.03
CA ASP A 21 6.82 4.80 -3.45
C ASP A 21 5.46 5.51 -3.28
N GLU A 22 4.65 5.51 -4.35
CA GLU A 22 3.30 6.05 -4.34
C GLU A 22 2.40 5.31 -3.35
N ALA A 23 2.40 3.97 -3.38
CA ALA A 23 1.62 3.17 -2.45
C ALA A 23 2.05 3.37 -0.99
N SER A 24 3.32 3.70 -0.71
CA SER A 24 3.80 3.91 0.65
C SER A 24 3.28 5.19 1.30
N THR A 25 2.81 6.15 0.49
CA THR A 25 2.24 7.41 1.01
C THR A 25 0.99 7.18 1.86
N VAL A 26 0.25 6.08 1.62
CA VAL A 26 -0.96 5.71 2.38
C VAL A 26 -0.67 5.54 3.88
N PHE A 27 0.52 5.04 4.23
CA PHE A 27 0.94 4.82 5.62
C PHE A 27 1.33 6.11 6.34
N GLY A 28 1.57 7.19 5.58
CA GLY A 28 1.93 8.50 6.12
C GLY A 28 0.72 9.43 6.30
N ASP A 29 -0.45 9.05 5.78
CA ASP A 29 -1.65 9.87 5.87
C ASP A 29 -2.42 9.57 7.18
N PRO A 30 -2.41 10.49 8.17
CA PRO A 30 -3.07 10.29 9.45
C PRO A 30 -4.61 10.21 9.33
N LEU A 31 -5.19 10.59 8.19
CA LEU A 31 -6.63 10.49 7.94
C LEU A 31 -7.05 9.09 7.49
N ASN A 32 -6.14 8.25 6.99
CA ASN A 32 -6.46 6.85 6.64
C ASN A 32 -6.82 6.00 7.88
N LEU A 33 -6.41 6.42 9.08
CA LEU A 33 -6.77 5.74 10.34
C LEU A 33 -8.22 6.05 10.79
N LEU A 34 -8.88 7.05 10.20
CA LEU A 34 -10.22 7.48 10.59
C LEU A 34 -11.33 6.74 9.85
N MET A 35 -10.99 6.01 8.79
CA MET A 35 -11.96 5.21 8.05
C MET A 35 -11.91 3.78 8.57
N ALA A 36 -12.98 3.35 9.24
CA ALA A 36 -13.15 1.94 9.59
C ALA A 36 -13.22 1.13 8.29
N ASP A 37 -12.39 0.10 8.19
CA ASP A 37 -12.40 -0.78 7.03
C ASP A 37 -13.75 -1.51 6.97
N PRO A 38 -14.57 -1.32 5.91
CA PRO A 38 -15.92 -1.87 5.85
C PRO A 38 -15.93 -3.40 5.71
N ASP A 39 -14.81 -3.98 5.29
CA ASP A 39 -14.60 -5.42 5.18
C ASP A 39 -13.87 -6.00 6.39
N TYR A 40 -13.72 -5.22 7.48
CA TYR A 40 -13.21 -5.72 8.75
C TYR A 40 -14.19 -6.74 9.35
N SER A 41 -14.07 -7.99 8.93
CA SER A 41 -14.67 -9.12 9.61
C SER A 41 -13.96 -9.29 10.94
N HIS A 42 -14.64 -8.92 12.02
CA HIS A 42 -14.26 -9.30 13.38
C HIS A 42 -14.54 -10.80 13.57
N ASP A 43 -13.75 -11.64 12.91
CA ASP A 43 -13.69 -13.08 13.16
C ASP A 43 -12.25 -13.35 13.65
N GLU A 44 -12.08 -13.28 14.98
CA GLU A 44 -10.89 -13.77 15.68
C GLU A 44 -10.99 -15.27 15.96
#